data_AF-A0A534NUA1-F1
#
_entry.id   AF-A0A534NUA1-F1
#
_cell.length_a   1.000
_cell.length_b   1.000
_cell.length_c   1.000
_cell.angle_alpha   90.00
_cell.angle_beta   90.00
_cell.angle_gamma   90.00
#
_symmetry.space_group_name_H-M   'P 1'
#
loop_
_entity.id
_entity.type
_entity.pdbx_description
1 polymer ?
#
loop_
_entity_poly.entity_id
_entity_poly.type
_entity_poly.pdbx_seq_one_letter_code
_entity_poly.pdbx_strand_id
1 'polypeptide(L)'
;MRVAKYSFLPNPDDVDVPRHIIDRDRLRPGNLIVGQVLRRNGRLQLVRTETVEGLPPQQAAARTAFQNLTVVDPDDRLVMETGPKELLTRVIDIVAPVGLGQRMLIVSPPKAGKTIMLQKMCLAITQNRPDVHQMVL
;
A
#
# COMPACT_ATOMS: atom_id res chain seq x y z
N MET A 1 16.23 -0.67 -5.59
CA MET A 1 14.95 -0.13 -5.11
C MET A 1 14.11 0.09 -6.33
N ARG A 2 12.93 -0.54 -6.39
CA ARG A 2 12.04 -0.44 -7.55
C ARG A 2 11.13 0.78 -7.39
N VAL A 3 10.69 1.37 -8.50
CA VAL A 3 9.87 2.59 -8.51
C VAL A 3 8.42 2.27 -8.92
N ALA A 4 7.45 2.83 -8.20
CA ALA A 4 6.02 2.63 -8.46
C ALA A 4 5.59 3.04 -9.88
N LYS A 5 6.20 4.09 -10.45
CA LYS A 5 5.97 4.55 -11.83
C LYS A 5 6.17 3.46 -12.88
N TYR A 6 7.03 2.48 -12.60
CA TYR A 6 7.34 1.37 -13.51
C TYR A 6 6.70 0.05 -13.04
N SER A 7 5.61 0.12 -12.26
CA SER A 7 4.92 -1.05 -11.71
C SER A 7 5.85 -1.99 -10.93
N PHE A 8 6.87 -1.43 -10.29
CA PHE A 8 7.94 -2.17 -9.60
C PHE A 8 8.72 -3.18 -10.47
N LEU A 9 8.64 -3.07 -11.79
CA LEU A 9 9.40 -3.88 -12.73
C LEU A 9 10.89 -3.52 -12.71
N PRO A 10 11.77 -4.46 -13.11
CA PRO A 10 13.19 -4.19 -13.17
C PRO A 10 13.56 -3.09 -14.16
N ASN A 11 14.37 -2.13 -13.71
CA ASN A 11 14.88 -1.03 -14.52
C ASN A 11 16.41 -0.91 -14.34
N PRO A 12 17.18 -0.62 -15.41
CA PRO A 12 18.61 -0.29 -15.31
C PRO A 12 18.96 0.81 -14.30
N ASP A 13 18.05 1.76 -14.07
CA ASP A 13 18.23 2.88 -13.13
C ASP A 13 17.80 2.54 -11.69
N ASP A 14 17.55 1.27 -11.37
CA ASP A 14 17.21 0.88 -10.00
C ASP A 14 18.40 1.04 -9.04
N VAL A 15 18.10 1.56 -7.85
CA VAL A 15 19.12 1.81 -6.82
C VAL A 15 19.56 0.51 -6.15
N ASP A 16 20.83 0.17 -6.23
CA ASP A 16 21.40 -0.95 -5.49
C ASP A 16 21.45 -0.62 -4.00
N VAL A 17 20.99 -1.56 -3.15
CA VAL A 17 21.01 -1.41 -1.68
C VAL A 17 22.14 -2.27 -1.12
N PRO A 18 23.21 -1.67 -0.58
CA PRO A 18 24.31 -2.43 0.00
C PRO A 18 23.88 -3.30 1.19
N ARG A 19 24.47 -4.49 1.31
CA ARG A 19 24.15 -5.46 2.37
C ARG A 19 24.31 -4.89 3.79
N HIS A 20 25.35 -4.08 4.02
CA HIS A 20 25.56 -3.46 5.32
C HIS A 20 24.43 -2.51 5.74
N ILE A 21 23.72 -1.86 4.79
CA ILE A 21 22.55 -1.03 5.09
C ILE A 21 21.34 -1.91 5.41
N ILE A 22 21.16 -2.99 4.64
CA ILE A 22 20.10 -3.98 4.89
C ILE A 22 20.20 -4.53 6.31
N ASP A 23 21.41 -4.93 6.73
CA ASP A 23 21.64 -5.53 8.03
C ASP A 23 21.51 -4.49 9.16
N ARG A 24 22.07 -3.29 8.99
CA ARG A 24 22.02 -2.21 10.00
C ARG A 24 20.60 -1.74 10.28
N ASP A 25 19.82 -1.49 9.22
CA ASP A 25 18.47 -0.91 9.33
C ASP A 25 17.38 -2.00 9.37
N ARG A 26 17.77 -3.28 9.38
CA ARG A 26 16.87 -4.45 9.34
C ARG A 26 15.85 -4.40 8.20
N LEU A 27 16.29 -3.93 7.03
CA LEU A 27 15.42 -3.75 5.86
C LEU A 27 14.92 -5.11 5.35
N ARG A 28 13.68 -5.13 4.86
CA ARG A 28 13.06 -6.31 4.27
C ARG A 28 12.55 -6.01 2.87
N PRO A 29 12.44 -7.03 1.99
CA PRO A 29 11.76 -6.86 0.71
C PRO A 29 10.35 -6.29 0.91
N GLY A 30 9.98 -5.31 0.10
CA GLY A 30 8.71 -4.59 0.21
C GLY A 30 8.80 -3.28 0.99
N ASN A 31 9.92 -2.98 1.67
CA ASN A 31 10.02 -1.72 2.39
C ASN A 31 10.09 -0.49 1.47
N LEU A 32 9.28 0.52 1.78
CA LEU A 32 9.40 1.86 1.22
C LEU A 32 10.55 2.59 1.91
N ILE A 33 11.57 2.97 1.14
CA ILE A 33 12.78 3.62 1.66
C ILE A 33 12.92 4.98 1.00
N VAL A 34 13.22 6.00 1.81
CA VAL A 34 13.70 7.30 1.35
C VAL A 34 15.12 7.47 1.86
N GLY A 35 16.01 7.95 1.01
CA GLY A 35 17.40 8.10 1.38
C GLY A 35 18.28 8.71 0.30
N GLN A 36 19.53 8.93 0.67
CA GLN A 36 20.53 9.56 -0.18
C GLN A 36 21.18 8.51 -1.08
N VAL A 37 21.18 8.80 -2.38
CA VAL A 37 21.73 7.93 -3.41
C VAL A 37 22.95 8.57 -4.05
N LEU A 38 23.95 7.77 -4.38
CA LEU A 38 25.16 8.19 -5.08
C LEU A 38 25.41 7.28 -6.26
N ARG A 39 25.90 7.85 -7.37
CA ARG A 39 26.35 7.06 -8.52
C ARG A 39 27.78 6.57 -8.29
N ARG A 40 27.96 5.24 -8.27
CA ARG A 40 29.26 4.58 -8.12
C ARG A 40 29.41 3.49 -9.19
N ASN A 41 30.52 3.49 -9.92
CA ASN A 41 30.81 2.52 -10.99
C ASN A 41 29.68 2.41 -12.03
N GLY A 42 29.07 3.54 -12.40
CA GLY A 42 27.97 3.60 -13.37
C GLY A 42 26.58 3.26 -12.82
N ARG A 43 26.46 2.70 -11.60
CA ARG A 43 25.19 2.33 -10.95
C ARG A 43 24.82 3.26 -9.80
N LEU A 44 23.51 3.39 -9.53
CA LEU A 44 23.02 4.10 -8.36
C LEU A 44 23.10 3.20 -7.13
N GLN A 45 23.64 3.70 -6.01
CA GLN A 45 23.73 2.99 -4.74
C GLN A 45 23.16 3.84 -3.61
N LEU A 46 22.42 3.20 -2.70
CA LEU A 46 21.98 3.84 -1.46
C LEU A 46 23.17 4.03 -0.52
N VAL A 47 23.39 5.27 -0.06
CA VAL A 47 24.47 5.62 0.88
C VAL A 47 23.94 5.75 2.30
N ARG A 48 22.76 6.38 2.44
CA ARG A 48 22.15 6.64 3.75
C ARG A 48 20.64 6.55 3.67
N THR A 49 20.06 5.82 4.61
CA THR A 49 18.61 5.72 4.82
C THR A 49 18.15 6.93 5.65
N GLU A 50 17.16 7.67 5.15
CA GLU A 50 16.53 8.77 5.87
C GLU A 50 15.26 8.28 6.58
N THR A 51 14.38 7.59 5.86
CA THR A 51 13.18 6.97 6.41
C THR A 51 12.92 5.58 5.83
N VAL A 52 12.25 4.74 6.62
CA VAL A 52 11.73 3.42 6.24
C VAL A 52 10.26 3.39 6.65
N GLU A 53 9.35 3.19 5.69
CA GLU A 53 7.89 3.31 5.89
C GLU A 53 7.47 4.64 6.51
N GLY A 54 8.15 5.74 6.15
CA GLY A 54 7.90 7.07 6.71
C GLY A 54 8.41 7.29 8.14
N LEU A 55 9.06 6.28 8.75
CA LEU A 55 9.62 6.36 10.11
C LEU A 55 11.16 6.42 10.08
N PRO A 56 11.81 6.92 11.15
CA PRO A 56 13.25 6.78 11.31
C PRO A 56 13.68 5.30 11.28
N PRO A 57 14.81 4.94 10.64
CA PRO A 57 15.22 3.55 10.44
C PRO A 57 15.25 2.71 11.73
N GLN A 58 15.71 3.31 12.85
CA GLN A 58 15.77 2.65 14.15
C GLN A 58 14.38 2.28 14.69
N GLN A 59 13.38 3.13 14.49
CA GLN A 59 12.01 2.87 14.92
C GLN A 59 11.35 1.82 14.01
N ALA A 60 11.56 1.91 12.70
CA ALA A 60 11.06 0.92 11.75
C ALA A 60 11.63 -0.49 12.05
N ALA A 61 12.91 -0.57 12.40
CA ALA A 61 13.60 -1.81 12.76
C ALA A 61 13.07 -2.50 14.03
N ALA A 62 12.39 -1.75 14.92
CA ALA A 62 11.76 -2.26 16.13
C ALA A 62 10.35 -2.83 15.90
N ARG A 63 9.75 -2.60 14.72
CA ARG A 63 8.40 -3.08 14.42
C ARG A 63 8.34 -4.60 14.35
N THR A 64 7.27 -5.15 14.91
CA THR A 64 6.92 -6.56 14.75
C THR A 64 6.75 -6.89 13.27
N ALA A 65 7.30 -8.03 12.84
CA ALA A 65 7.09 -8.52 11.49
C ALA A 65 5.60 -8.78 11.23
N PHE A 66 5.13 -8.51 10.02
CA PHE A 66 3.73 -8.73 9.65
C PHE A 66 3.25 -10.16 9.95
N GLN A 67 4.10 -11.16 9.72
CA GLN A 67 3.80 -12.58 9.99
C GLN A 67 3.59 -12.90 11.48
N ASN A 68 4.08 -12.05 12.37
CA ASN A 68 4.00 -12.22 13.82
C ASN A 68 2.92 -11.34 14.45
N LEU A 69 2.15 -10.60 13.65
CA LEU A 69 1.02 -9.83 14.15
C LEU A 69 -0.13 -10.77 14.50
N THR A 70 -0.85 -10.43 15.57
CA THR A 70 -2.08 -11.14 15.95
C THR A 70 -3.16 -10.84 14.91
N VAL A 71 -3.78 -11.90 14.39
CA VAL A 71 -4.93 -11.77 13.50
C VAL A 71 -6.14 -11.36 14.31
N VAL A 72 -6.83 -10.31 13.86
CA VAL A 72 -8.06 -9.81 14.45
C VAL A 72 -9.12 -9.69 13.35
N ASP A 73 -10.38 -9.84 13.73
CA ASP A 73 -11.49 -9.57 12.81
C ASP A 73 -11.65 -8.06 12.60
N PRO A 74 -12.13 -7.62 11.43
CA PRO A 74 -12.39 -6.20 11.16
C PRO A 74 -13.39 -5.60 12.16
N ASP A 75 -12.96 -4.60 12.91
CA ASP A 75 -13.78 -3.82 13.85
C ASP A 75 -13.96 -2.35 13.44
N ASP A 76 -13.05 -1.82 12.61
CA ASP A 76 -13.16 -0.48 12.02
C ASP A 76 -13.84 -0.53 10.64
N ARG A 77 -15.02 0.08 10.53
CA ARG A 77 -15.85 0.08 9.31
C ARG A 77 -15.39 1.15 8.32
N LEU A 78 -15.23 0.75 7.06
CA LEU A 78 -15.09 1.64 5.91
C LEU A 78 -16.46 1.98 5.33
N VAL A 79 -16.95 3.18 5.62
CA VAL A 79 -18.22 3.69 5.06
C VAL A 79 -18.01 4.04 3.58
N MET A 80 -18.82 3.44 2.71
CA MET A 80 -18.73 3.62 1.25
C MET A 80 -19.66 4.74 0.77
N GLU A 81 -20.74 5.04 1.49
CA GLU A 81 -21.67 6.11 1.15
C GLU A 81 -20.96 7.48 1.12
N THR A 82 -21.05 8.16 -0.02
CA THR A 82 -20.51 9.53 -0.21
C THR A 82 -21.57 10.60 -0.38
N GLY A 83 -22.78 10.22 -0.81
CA GLY A 83 -23.89 11.13 -1.02
C GLY A 83 -25.14 10.45 -1.61
N PRO A 84 -26.29 11.14 -1.64
CA PRO A 84 -27.58 10.53 -1.93
C PRO A 84 -27.72 10.02 -3.37
N LYS A 85 -26.92 10.56 -4.31
CA LYS A 85 -26.94 10.17 -5.72
C LYS A 85 -26.13 8.90 -6.01
N GLU A 86 -25.21 8.51 -5.14
CA GLU A 86 -24.33 7.36 -5.35
C GLU A 86 -24.95 6.10 -4.73
N LEU A 87 -25.97 5.55 -5.42
CA LEU A 87 -26.75 4.43 -4.90
C LEU A 87 -25.92 3.15 -4.72
N LEU A 88 -24.92 2.91 -5.58
CA LEU A 88 -24.13 1.67 -5.55
C LEU A 88 -23.38 1.52 -4.22
N THR A 89 -22.73 2.58 -3.75
CA THR A 89 -21.96 2.54 -2.50
C THR A 89 -22.85 2.34 -1.28
N ARG A 90 -24.06 2.94 -1.29
CA ARG A 90 -25.07 2.75 -0.24
C ARG A 90 -25.59 1.33 -0.18
N VAL A 91 -25.82 0.70 -1.34
CA VAL A 91 -26.20 -0.71 -1.42
C VAL A 91 -25.09 -1.60 -0.86
N ILE A 92 -23.82 -1.31 -1.15
CA ILE A 92 -22.68 -2.04 -0.54
C ILE A 92 -22.72 -1.91 0.97
N ASP A 93 -22.90 -0.70 1.51
CA ASP A 93 -22.95 -0.46 2.95
C ASP A 93 -24.07 -1.21 3.68
N ILE A 94 -25.17 -1.50 2.99
CA ILE A 94 -26.31 -2.23 3.55
C ILE A 94 -26.11 -3.75 3.43
N VAL A 95 -25.72 -4.21 2.24
CA VAL A 95 -25.73 -5.64 1.89
C VAL A 95 -24.42 -6.33 2.26
N ALA A 96 -23.29 -5.63 2.13
CA ALA A 96 -21.96 -6.18 2.29
C ALA A 96 -21.01 -5.10 2.88
N PRO A 97 -21.18 -4.73 4.16
CA PRO A 97 -20.32 -3.73 4.80
C PRO A 97 -18.86 -4.16 4.76
N VAL A 98 -17.96 -3.19 4.55
CA VAL A 98 -16.53 -3.42 4.42
C VAL A 98 -15.81 -2.81 5.62
N GLY A 99 -14.87 -3.54 6.22
CA GLY A 99 -14.02 -3.06 7.31
C GLY A 99 -12.53 -3.08 6.97
N LEU A 100 -11.71 -2.44 7.81
CA LEU A 100 -10.26 -2.54 7.73
C LEU A 100 -9.81 -3.96 8.03
N GLY A 101 -9.02 -4.54 7.12
CA GLY A 101 -8.65 -5.96 7.17
C GLY A 101 -9.64 -6.90 6.49
N GLN A 102 -10.74 -6.38 5.92
CA GLN A 102 -11.71 -7.20 5.20
C GLN A 102 -11.07 -7.85 3.96
N ARG A 103 -11.34 -9.15 3.79
CA ARG A 103 -11.04 -9.90 2.57
C ARG A 103 -12.33 -10.07 1.79
N MET A 104 -12.37 -9.52 0.58
CA MET A 104 -13.59 -9.51 -0.23
C MET A 104 -13.34 -9.99 -1.65
N LEU A 105 -14.39 -10.55 -2.26
CA LEU A 105 -14.39 -11.01 -3.64
C LEU A 105 -15.60 -10.42 -4.37
N ILE A 106 -15.33 -9.63 -5.42
CA ILE A 106 -16.38 -9.14 -6.33
C ILE A 106 -16.51 -10.15 -7.48
N VAL A 107 -17.59 -10.94 -7.42
CA VAL A 107 -17.98 -11.92 -8.45
C VAL A 107 -18.99 -11.27 -9.38
N SER A 108 -18.71 -11.26 -10.68
CA SER A 108 -19.60 -10.69 -11.68
C SER A 108 -19.33 -11.28 -13.07
N PRO A 109 -20.34 -11.48 -13.92
CA PRO A 109 -20.12 -11.84 -15.32
C PRO A 109 -19.44 -10.69 -16.10
N PRO A 110 -18.88 -10.98 -17.29
CA PRO A 110 -18.32 -9.93 -18.16
C PRO A 110 -19.33 -8.81 -18.43
N LYS A 111 -18.84 -7.56 -18.50
CA LYS A 111 -19.64 -6.34 -18.77
C LYS A 111 -20.71 -5.97 -17.71
N ALA A 112 -20.67 -6.58 -16.52
CA ALA A 112 -21.59 -6.25 -15.41
C ALA A 112 -21.18 -5.02 -14.56
N GLY A 113 -20.19 -4.23 -15.01
CA GLY A 113 -19.81 -2.99 -14.33
C GLY A 113 -18.83 -3.15 -13.15
N LYS A 114 -18.11 -4.28 -13.03
CA LYS A 114 -17.09 -4.49 -11.98
C LYS A 114 -16.07 -3.34 -11.88
N THR A 115 -15.59 -2.85 -13.02
CA THR A 115 -14.64 -1.74 -13.06
C THR A 115 -15.24 -0.46 -12.49
N ILE A 116 -16.51 -0.17 -12.83
CA ILE A 116 -17.21 1.02 -12.32
C ILE A 116 -17.42 0.87 -10.81
N MET A 117 -17.84 -0.31 -10.34
CA MET A 117 -17.99 -0.60 -8.91
C MET A 117 -16.68 -0.35 -8.14
N LEU A 118 -15.56 -0.89 -8.63
CA LEU A 118 -14.24 -0.69 -8.03
C LEU A 118 -13.83 0.79 -8.00
N GLN A 119 -14.04 1.52 -9.10
CA GLN A 119 -13.73 2.96 -9.16
C GLN A 119 -14.56 3.76 -8.13
N LYS A 120 -15.85 3.45 -7.99
CA LYS A 120 -16.73 4.10 -7.02
C LYS A 120 -16.31 3.81 -5.57
N MET A 121 -15.91 2.57 -5.29
CA MET A 121 -15.37 2.21 -3.97
C MET A 121 -14.07 2.95 -3.66
N CYS A 122 -13.12 3.06 -4.62
CA CYS A 122 -11.88 3.81 -4.42
C CYS A 122 -12.15 5.30 -4.15
N LEU A 123 -13.08 5.90 -4.90
CA LEU A 123 -13.49 7.29 -4.68
C LEU A 123 -14.10 7.48 -3.29
N ALA A 124 -14.95 6.56 -2.86
CA ALA A 124 -15.57 6.58 -1.54
C ALA A 124 -14.54 6.49 -0.41
N ILE A 125 -13.60 5.56 -0.49
CA ILE A 125 -12.53 5.43 0.50
C ILE A 125 -11.66 6.70 0.51
N THR A 126 -11.38 7.30 -0.66
CA THR A 126 -10.59 8.55 -0.74
C THR A 126 -11.27 9.70 -0.03
N GLN A 127 -12.59 9.81 -0.18
CA GLN A 127 -13.37 10.87 0.43
C GLN A 127 -13.56 10.65 1.94
N ASN A 128 -13.89 9.42 2.35
CA ASN A 128 -14.33 9.14 3.72
C ASN A 128 -13.18 8.72 4.65
N ARG A 129 -12.09 8.17 4.11
CA ARG A 129 -10.92 7.66 4.85
C ARG A 129 -9.61 8.04 4.15
N PRO A 130 -9.24 9.34 4.13
CA PRO A 130 -8.02 9.82 3.49
C PRO A 130 -6.73 9.31 4.15
N ASP A 131 -6.84 8.75 5.38
CA ASP A 131 -5.79 8.05 6.09
C ASP A 131 -5.42 6.69 5.45
N VAL A 132 -6.33 6.10 4.68
CA VAL A 132 -6.13 4.79 4.05
C VAL A 132 -5.28 4.93 2.80
N HIS A 133 -4.15 4.21 2.79
CA HIS A 133 -3.31 4.10 1.61
C HIS A 133 -3.95 3.18 0.56
N GLN A 134 -4.36 3.75 -0.57
CA GLN A 134 -5.00 3.01 -1.67
C GLN A 134 -3.99 2.57 -2.72
N MET A 135 -4.11 1.31 -3.14
CA MET A 135 -3.32 0.72 -4.23
C MET A 135 -4.28 0.05 -5.23
N VAL A 136 -4.10 0.33 -6.52
CA VAL A 136 -4.82 -0.32 -7.62
C VAL A 136 -3.78 -0.98 -8.52
N LEU A 137 -3.96 -2.27 -8.80
CA LEU A 137 -3.03 -3.13 -9.55
C LEU A 137 -3.57 -3.51 -10.91
#